data_AF-A0A7C7WUX4-F1
#
_entry.id   AF-A0A7C7WUX4-F1
#
_cell.length_a   1.000
_cell.length_b   1.000
_cell.length_c   1.000
_cell.angle_alpha   90.00
_cell.angle_beta   90.00
_cell.angle_gamma   90.00
#
_symmetry.space_group_name_H-M   'P 1'
#
loop_
_entity.id
_entity.type
_entity.pdbx_description
1 polymer ?
#
loop_
_entity_poly.entity_id
_entity_poly.type
_entity_poly.pdbx_seq_one_letter_code
_entity_poly.pdbx_strand_id
1 'polypeptide(L)' 'MAHWEVPSLAIAVVKDGQVVLSQGFGVRQIGSGKQVDEATLFNFAFCAKSFTAASCR' A
#
# COMPACT_ATOMS: atom_id res chain seq x y z
N MET A 1 -7.75 -11.42 -4.97
CA MET A 1 -8.87 -10.51 -4.64
C MET A 1 -10.17 -11.25 -4.36
N ALA A 2 -10.53 -12.27 -5.15
CA ALA A 2 -11.77 -13.04 -4.96
C ALA A 2 -11.96 -13.71 -3.58
N HIS A 3 -10.88 -13.96 -2.82
CA HIS A 3 -10.96 -14.54 -1.48
C HIS A 3 -11.04 -13.51 -0.35
N TRP A 4 -10.68 -12.25 -0.60
CA TRP A 4 -10.50 -11.22 0.44
C TRP A 4 -11.50 -10.06 0.34
N GLU A 5 -12.33 -10.04 -0.71
CA GLU A 5 -13.36 -9.00 -0.95
C GLU A 5 -12.85 -7.55 -0.87
N VAL A 6 -11.57 -7.32 -1.18
CA VAL A 6 -10.94 -5.99 -1.14
C VAL A 6 -10.90 -5.40 -2.55
N PRO A 7 -11.33 -4.14 -2.75
CA PRO A 7 -11.32 -3.48 -4.07
C PRO A 7 -9.91 -3.17 -4.60
N SER A 8 -8.95 -2.99 -3.70
CA SER A 8 -7.57 -2.63 -4.03
C SER A 8 -6.58 -3.02 -2.95
N LEU A 9 -5.34 -3.32 -3.35
CA LEU A 9 -4.23 -3.62 -2.47
C LEU A 9 -2.91 -3.22 -3.13
N ALA A 10 -1.96 -2.66 -2.39
CA ALA A 10 -0.58 -2.50 -2.84
C ALA A 10 0.35 -3.26 -1.90
N ILE A 11 1.30 -4.01 -2.46
CA ILE A 11 2.25 -4.83 -1.71
C ILE A 11 3.67 -4.47 -2.13
N ALA A 12 4.53 -4.28 -1.14
CA ALA A 12 5.97 -4.20 -1.32
C ALA A 12 6.68 -5.22 -0.43
N VAL A 13 7.71 -5.88 -0.95
CA VAL A 13 8.55 -6.84 -0.22
C VAL A 13 10.00 -6.38 -0.32
N VAL A 14 10.62 -6.21 0.84
CA VAL A 14 12.04 -5.84 0.97
C VAL A 14 12.79 -7.01 1.59
N LYS A 15 13.85 -7.46 0.92
CA LYS A 15 14.74 -8.51 1.40
C LYS A 15 16.18 -8.02 1.27
N ASP A 16 16.96 -8.14 2.34
CA ASP A 16 18.38 -7.74 2.36
C ASP A 16 18.62 -6.29 1.89
N GLY A 17 17.70 -5.38 2.25
CA GLY A 17 17.74 -3.97 1.86
C GLY A 17 17.31 -3.68 0.41
N GLN A 18 16.95 -4.69 -0.37
CA GLN A 18 16.50 -4.54 -1.76
C GLN A 18 15.00 -4.79 -1.89
N VAL A 19 14.32 -3.97 -2.70
CA VAL A 19 12.92 -4.18 -3.05
C VAL A 19 12.86 -5.32 -4.06
N VAL A 20 12.34 -6.47 -3.65
CA VAL A 20 12.19 -7.65 -4.51
C VAL A 20 10.81 -7.72 -5.17
N LEU A 21 9.84 -6.98 -4.64
CA LEU A 21 8.50 -6.84 -5.21
C LEU A 21 7.89 -5.49 -4.81
N SER A 22 7.26 -4.81 -5.76
CA SER A 22 6.47 -3.60 -5.58
C SER A 22 5.37 -3.61 -6.63
N GLN A 23 4.13 -3.93 -6.24
CA GLN A 23 3.02 -4.05 -7.18
C GLN A 23 1.69 -3.62 -6.55
N GLY A 24 0.87 -2.95 -7.36
CA GLY A 24 -0.52 -2.63 -7.08
C GLY A 24 -1.47 -3.65 -7.68
N PHE A 25 -2.56 -3.93 -6.98
CA PHE A 25 -3.60 -4.87 -7.37
C PHE A 25 -4.98 -4.20 -7.21
N GLY A 26 -5.85 -4.41 -8.18
CA GLY A 26 -7.23 -3.90 -8.14
C GLY A 26 -7.36 -2.46 -8.64
N VAL A 27 -8.43 -1.78 -8.21
CA VAL A 27 -8.82 -0.46 -8.73
C VAL A 27 -8.84 0.59 -7.63
N ARG A 28 -8.29 1.77 -7.92
CA ARG A 28 -8.18 2.88 -6.95
C ARG A 28 -9.54 3.39 -6.50
N GLN A 29 -10.52 3.33 -7.40
CA GLN A 29 -11.90 3.74 -7.12
C GLN A 29 -12.85 2.87 -7.93
N ILE A 30 -13.88 2.36 -7.25
CA ILE A 30 -14.94 1.56 -7.87
C ILE A 30 -15.60 2.41 -8.97
N GLY A 31 -15.66 1.88 -10.19
CA GLY A 31 -16.24 2.56 -11.35
C GLY A 31 -15.32 3.53 -12.08
N SER A 32 -14.16 3.92 -11.53
CA SER A 32 -13.24 4.85 -12.22
C SER A 32 -12.35 4.16 -13.27
N GLY A 33 -12.23 2.83 -13.22
CA GLY A 33 -11.35 2.06 -14.11
C GLY A 33 -9.83 2.25 -13.87
N LYS A 34 -9.44 3.19 -13.01
CA LYS A 34 -8.04 3.44 -12.65
C LYS A 34 -7.50 2.30 -11.79
N GLN A 35 -6.46 1.64 -12.27
CA GLN A 35 -5.76 0.60 -11.50
C GLN A 35 -4.95 1.22 -10.37
N VAL A 36 -4.74 0.43 -9.32
CA VAL A 36 -3.76 0.75 -8.28
C VAL A 36 -2.38 0.43 -8.81
N ASP A 37 -1.44 1.35 -8.58
CA ASP A 37 -0.02 1.18 -8.84
C ASP A 37 0.78 1.32 -7.54
N GLU A 38 2.09 1.20 -7.66
CA GLU A 38 3.05 1.36 -6.56
C GLU A 38 3.16 2.78 -6.00
N ALA A 39 2.72 3.79 -6.76
CA ALA A 39 2.69 5.19 -6.33
C ALA A 39 1.33 5.60 -5.73
N THR A 40 0.37 4.68 -5.63
CA THR A 40 -0.97 4.97 -5.15
C THR A 40 -0.96 5.24 -3.66
N LEU A 41 -1.40 6.45 -3.27
CA LEU A 41 -1.49 6.85 -1.87
C LEU A 41 -2.66 6.16 -1.16
N PHE A 42 -2.35 5.50 -0.05
CA PHE A 42 -3.29 4.94 0.91
C PHE A 42 -3.18 5.66 2.26
N ASN A 43 -4.25 5.64 3.06
CA ASN A 43 -4.20 6.17 4.40
C ASN A 43 -3.40 5.21 5.31
N PHE A 44 -2.31 5.71 5.90
CA PHE A 44 -1.36 4.94 6.71
C PHE A 44 -1.86 4.67 8.15
N ALA A 45 -3.04 5.20 8.52
CA ALA A 45 -3.76 4.94 9.78
C ALA A 45 -2.84 4.85 11.01
N PHE A 46 -2.96 3.77 11.81
CA PHE A 46 -2.22 3.62 13.06
C PHE A 46 -0.71 3.40 12.87
N CYS A 47 -0.25 2.98 11.68
CA CYS A 47 1.17 2.82 11.39
C CYS A 47 1.91 4.17 11.43
N ALA A 48 1.21 5.30 11.23
CA ALA A 48 1.78 6.64 11.36
C ALA A 48 2.36 6.93 12.77
N LYS A 49 1.96 6.18 13.80
CA LYS A 49 2.50 6.31 15.17
C LYS A 49 4.02 6.07 15.23
N SER A 50 4.53 5.17 14.40
CA SER A 50 5.97 4.90 14.33
C SER A 50 6.76 6.15 13.90
N PHE A 51 6.22 6.92 12.95
CA PHE A 51 6.80 8.18 12.51
C PHE A 51 6.74 9.25 13.60
N THR A 52 5.61 9.39 14.31
CA THR A 52 5.50 10.32 15.44
C THR A 52 6.53 10.01 16.54
N ALA A 53 6.69 8.72 16.89
CA ALA A 53 7.68 8.30 17.88
C ALA A 53 9.12 8.60 17.42
N ALA A 54 9.43 8.44 16.12
CA ALA A 54 10.74 8.79 15.56
C ALA A 54 11.00 10.30 15.55
N SER A 55 9.95 11.13 15.38
CA SER A 55 10.07 12.59 15.32
C SER A 55 10.26 13.28 16.68
N CYS A 56 9.85 12.65 17.78
CA CYS A 56 9.99 13.21 19.13
C CYS A 56 11.38 12.96 19.74
N ARG A 57 12.39 12.70 18.90
CA ARG A 57 13.78 12.51 19.29
C ARG A 57 14.59 13.76 18.99
#